data_AF-A0A849Q6C7-F1
#
_entry.id   AF-A0A849Q6C7-F1
#
_cell.length_a   1.000
_cell.length_b   1.000
_cell.length_c   1.000
_cell.angle_alpha   90.00
_cell.angle_beta   90.00
_cell.angle_gamma   90.00
#
_symmetry.space_group_name_H-M   'P 1'
#
loop_
_entity.id
_entity.type
_entity.pdbx_description
1 polymer ?
#
loop_
_entity_poly.entity_id
_entity_poly.type
_entity_poly.pdbx_seq_one_letter_code
_entity_poly.pdbx_strand_id
1 'polypeptide(L)'
;AAGVRQVDVAFKRIGIRPGTEVFAILLLSDEEAVTEEVSQAFLGSLDLDGDDRVLECSEDALRRLGVGDAELAAVPRESWTDLALERVALLDLDR
;
A
#
# COMPACT_ATOMS: atom_id res chain seq x y z
N ALA A 1 5.55 4.67 -1.05
CA ALA A 1 4.17 4.14 -0.99
C ALA A 1 3.23 4.77 -2.03
N ALA A 2 3.02 6.10 -2.04
CA ALA A 2 1.93 6.70 -2.83
C ALA A 2 2.23 7.03 -4.31
N GLY A 3 3.47 6.86 -4.80
CA GLY A 3 3.78 7.24 -6.18
C GLY A 3 3.70 8.77 -6.41
N VAL A 4 3.92 9.60 -5.36
CA VAL A 4 3.93 11.08 -5.42
C VAL A 4 4.85 11.68 -4.35
N ARG A 5 5.32 12.91 -4.58
CA ARG A 5 6.13 13.68 -3.61
C ARG A 5 5.30 14.49 -2.61
N GLN A 6 4.12 14.96 -3.03
CA GLN A 6 3.26 15.81 -2.19
C GLN A 6 2.51 14.97 -1.15
N VAL A 7 2.69 15.30 0.13
CA VAL A 7 2.12 14.56 1.27
C VAL A 7 0.59 14.60 1.27
N ASP A 8 0.00 15.75 0.96
CA ASP A 8 -1.46 15.89 0.89
C ASP A 8 -2.05 15.04 -0.24
N VAL A 9 -1.36 14.96 -1.38
CA VAL A 9 -1.74 14.09 -2.50
C VAL A 9 -1.56 12.63 -2.13
N ALA A 10 -0.51 12.28 -1.38
CA ALA A 10 -0.31 10.92 -0.89
C ALA A 10 -1.46 10.44 0.01
N PHE A 11 -1.87 11.26 0.99
CA PHE A 11 -3.02 10.93 1.84
C PHE A 11 -4.32 10.81 1.06
N LYS A 12 -4.56 11.71 0.10
CA LYS A 12 -5.75 11.62 -0.77
C LYS A 12 -5.73 10.34 -1.61
N ARG A 13 -4.56 9.87 -2.05
CA ARG A 13 -4.41 8.74 -2.95
C ARG A 13 -4.51 7.38 -2.25
N ILE A 14 -3.80 7.20 -1.13
CA ILE A 14 -3.66 5.91 -0.45
C ILE A 14 -4.07 5.90 1.02
N GLY A 15 -4.45 7.04 1.60
CA GLY A 15 -4.84 7.13 3.01
C GLY A 15 -6.23 6.55 3.30
N ILE A 16 -6.45 6.21 4.56
CA ILE A 16 -7.74 5.77 5.11
C ILE A 16 -8.77 6.91 4.96
N ARG A 17 -10.01 6.56 4.60
CA ARG A 17 -11.13 7.50 4.44
C ARG A 17 -12.31 7.10 5.32
N PRO A 18 -13.27 8.00 5.60
CA PRO A 18 -14.52 7.61 6.24
C PRO A 18 -15.19 6.49 5.45
N GLY A 19 -15.54 5.38 6.13
CA GLY A 19 -16.10 4.18 5.52
C GLY A 19 -15.06 3.21 4.94
N THR A 20 -13.75 3.40 5.17
CA THR A 20 -12.76 2.36 4.89
C THR A 20 -12.89 1.22 5.90
N GLU A 21 -13.23 0.03 5.41
CA GLU A 21 -13.39 -1.20 6.21
C GLU A 21 -12.16 -2.10 6.18
N VAL A 22 -11.33 -1.97 5.14
CA VAL A 22 -10.17 -2.84 4.89
C VAL A 22 -8.95 -1.98 4.57
N PHE A 23 -7.88 -2.12 5.35
CA PHE A 23 -6.65 -1.33 5.20
C PHE A 23 -5.44 -2.05 5.80
N ALA A 24 -4.25 -1.71 5.31
CA ALA A 24 -3.00 -2.20 5.86
C ALA A 24 -2.46 -1.26 6.94
N ILE A 25 -1.89 -1.83 8.00
CA ILE A 25 -1.19 -1.10 9.06
C ILE A 25 0.30 -1.47 8.99
N LEU A 26 1.16 -0.45 8.96
CA LEU A 26 2.60 -0.63 9.05
C LEU A 26 3.07 -0.14 10.42
N LEU A 27 3.61 -1.05 11.22
CA LEU A 27 4.22 -0.75 12.51
C LEU A 27 5.73 -0.66 12.33
N LEU A 28 6.33 0.46 12.73
CA LEU A 28 7.77 0.71 12.68
C LEU A 28 8.28 0.95 14.10
N SER A 29 9.40 0.32 14.44
CA SER A 29 10.04 0.40 15.76
C SER A 29 11.56 0.49 15.58
N ASP A 30 12.21 1.36 16.34
CA ASP A 30 13.66 1.61 16.28
C ASP A 30 14.47 0.71 17.23
N GLU A 31 13.83 0.15 18.27
CA GLU A 31 14.52 -0.51 19.39
C GLU A 31 14.27 -2.03 19.43
N GLU A 32 13.03 -2.47 19.25
CA GLU A 32 12.64 -3.89 19.26
C GLU A 32 11.89 -4.26 17.98
N ALA A 33 12.13 -5.48 17.49
CA ALA A 33 11.38 -6.02 16.36
C ALA A 33 9.89 -6.10 16.72
N VAL A 34 9.02 -5.58 15.86
CA VAL A 34 7.57 -5.79 16.00
C VAL A 34 7.31 -7.27 15.77
N THR A 35 6.95 -7.98 16.84
CA THR A 35 6.56 -9.38 16.75
C THR A 35 5.09 -9.51 16.35
N GLU A 36 4.71 -10.72 15.93
CA GLU A 36 3.32 -11.02 15.61
C GLU A 36 2.39 -10.82 16.81
N GLU A 37 2.86 -11.11 18.03
CA GLU A 37 2.08 -10.87 19.23
C GLU A 37 1.79 -9.38 19.46
N VAL A 38 2.76 -8.50 19.13
CA VAL A 38 2.60 -7.06 19.22
C VAL A 38 1.64 -6.54 18.15
N SER A 39 1.77 -7.02 16.90
CA SER A 39 0.86 -6.63 15.82
C SER A 39 -0.59 -7.06 16.13
N GLN A 40 -0.81 -8.29 16.59
CA GLN A 40 -2.12 -8.80 16.96
C GLN A 40 -2.71 -8.08 18.18
N ALA A 41 -1.90 -7.79 19.19
CA ALA A 41 -2.37 -7.00 20.34
C ALA A 41 -2.76 -5.57 19.93
N PHE A 42 -2.02 -4.96 19.01
CA PHE A 42 -2.34 -3.64 18.46
C PHE A 42 -3.67 -3.67 17.68
N LEU A 43 -3.85 -4.65 16.77
CA LEU A 43 -5.10 -4.82 16.03
C LEU A 43 -6.29 -5.04 16.97
N GLY A 44 -6.15 -5.93 17.95
CA GLY A 44 -7.19 -6.19 18.96
C GLY A 44 -7.55 -4.97 19.80
N SER A 45 -6.60 -4.06 20.06
CA SER A 45 -6.87 -2.81 20.77
C SER A 45 -7.74 -1.83 19.98
N LEU A 46 -7.84 -2.01 18.66
CA LEU A 46 -8.62 -1.20 17.72
C LEU A 46 -9.90 -1.91 17.26
N ASP A 47 -10.23 -3.07 17.82
CA ASP A 47 -11.35 -3.91 17.37
C ASP A 47 -11.21 -4.32 15.88
N LEU A 48 -9.98 -4.65 15.48
CA LEU A 48 -9.64 -5.09 14.13
C LEU A 48 -9.15 -6.54 14.13
N ASP A 49 -9.43 -7.24 13.03
CA ASP A 49 -8.93 -8.58 12.74
C ASP A 49 -7.80 -8.52 11.69
N GLY A 50 -6.75 -9.33 11.88
CA GLY A 50 -5.66 -9.46 10.91
C GLY A 50 -6.09 -10.27 9.67
N ASP A 51 -5.77 -9.76 8.48
CA ASP A 51 -5.98 -10.45 7.21
C ASP A 51 -4.89 -10.08 6.19
N ASP A 52 -3.98 -11.00 5.91
CA ASP A 52 -2.86 -10.77 4.97
C ASP A 52 -3.31 -10.58 3.53
N ARG A 53 -4.54 -11.02 3.16
CA ARG A 53 -5.08 -10.81 1.81
C ARG A 53 -5.24 -9.33 1.47
N VAL A 54 -5.29 -8.46 2.47
CA VAL A 54 -5.32 -7.00 2.31
C VAL A 54 -4.05 -6.47 1.65
N LEU A 55 -2.95 -7.23 1.70
CA LEU A 55 -1.68 -6.88 1.08
C LEU A 55 -1.58 -7.34 -0.38
N GLU A 56 -2.56 -8.10 -0.89
CA GLU A 56 -2.56 -8.54 -2.29
C GLU A 56 -2.65 -7.36 -3.26
N CYS A 57 -1.74 -7.33 -4.23
CA CYS A 57 -1.73 -6.29 -5.25
C CYS A 57 -2.98 -6.41 -6.14
N SER A 58 -3.81 -5.37 -6.15
CA SER A 58 -5.05 -5.29 -6.93
C SER A 58 -4.93 -4.28 -8.07
N GLU A 59 -5.80 -4.44 -9.07
CA GLU A 59 -5.89 -3.53 -10.20
C GLU A 59 -6.21 -2.09 -9.74
N ASP A 60 -7.12 -1.96 -8.77
CA ASP A 60 -7.49 -0.68 -8.16
C ASP A 60 -6.29 -0.01 -7.45
N ALA A 61 -5.43 -0.80 -6.79
CA ALA A 61 -4.21 -0.28 -6.18
C ALA A 61 -3.24 0.28 -7.23
N LEU A 62 -3.03 -0.45 -8.33
CA LEU A 62 -2.18 0.00 -9.45
C LEU A 62 -2.75 1.25 -10.15
N ARG A 63 -4.06 1.29 -10.38
CA ARG A 63 -4.72 2.48 -10.94
C ARG A 63 -4.54 3.70 -10.04
N ARG A 64 -4.63 3.54 -8.72
CA ARG A 64 -4.35 4.65 -7.77
C ARG A 64 -2.91 5.13 -7.87
N LEU A 65 -1.96 4.26 -8.23
CA LEU A 65 -0.56 4.62 -8.52
C LEU A 65 -0.36 5.23 -9.91
N GLY A 66 -1.42 5.34 -10.72
CA GLY A 66 -1.39 5.95 -12.06
C GLY A 66 -1.01 4.97 -13.16
N VAL A 67 -1.13 3.66 -12.93
CA VAL A 67 -0.98 2.65 -13.99
C VAL A 67 -2.24 2.64 -14.86
N GLY A 68 -2.07 2.77 -16.18
CA GLY A 68 -3.18 2.80 -17.12
C GLY A 68 -3.62 1.42 -17.62
N ASP A 69 -4.79 1.35 -18.26
CA ASP A 69 -5.36 0.09 -18.76
C ASP A 69 -4.46 -0.61 -19.80
N ALA A 70 -3.76 0.17 -20.63
CA ALA A 70 -2.82 -0.38 -21.62
C ALA A 70 -1.65 -1.13 -20.95
N GLU A 71 -1.17 -0.62 -19.82
CA GLU A 71 -0.08 -1.25 -19.07
C GLU A 71 -0.57 -2.48 -18.31
N LEU A 72 -1.74 -2.38 -17.68
CA LEU A 72 -2.40 -3.53 -17.02
C LEU A 72 -2.67 -4.68 -18.00
N ALA A 73 -3.01 -4.38 -19.25
CA ALA A 73 -3.23 -5.38 -20.29
C ALA A 73 -1.92 -5.98 -20.83
N ALA A 74 -0.81 -5.24 -20.75
CA ALA A 74 0.48 -5.67 -21.28
C ALA A 74 1.32 -6.46 -20.26
N VAL A 75 1.08 -6.26 -18.95
CA VAL A 75 1.87 -6.85 -17.87
C VAL A 75 1.10 -7.99 -17.22
N PRO A 76 1.70 -9.20 -17.12
CA PRO A 76 1.03 -10.33 -16.49
C PRO A 76 0.87 -10.09 -14.98
N ARG A 77 -0.16 -10.70 -14.37
CA ARG A 77 -0.59 -10.38 -13.00
C ARG A 77 0.50 -10.62 -11.96
N GLU A 78 1.33 -11.64 -12.15
CA GLU A 78 2.47 -11.96 -11.30
C GLU A 78 3.51 -10.83 -11.22
N SER A 79 3.57 -9.95 -12.22
CA SER A 79 4.49 -8.80 -12.28
C SER A 79 3.87 -7.49 -11.80
N TRP A 80 2.63 -7.51 -11.31
CA TRP A 80 1.93 -6.30 -10.83
C TRP A 80 2.62 -5.66 -9.63
N THR A 81 3.19 -6.45 -8.73
CA THR A 81 3.96 -5.93 -7.59
C THR A 81 5.20 -5.17 -8.06
N ASP A 82 5.91 -5.70 -9.05
CA ASP A 82 7.09 -5.04 -9.63
C ASP A 82 6.71 -3.72 -10.31
N LEU A 83 5.60 -3.70 -11.05
CA LEU A 83 5.07 -2.49 -11.67
C LEU A 83 4.72 -1.41 -10.62
N ALA A 84 4.13 -1.80 -9.49
CA ALA A 84 3.87 -0.88 -8.38
C ALA A 84 5.16 -0.31 -7.79
N LEU A 85 6.18 -1.16 -7.57
CA LEU A 85 7.49 -0.75 -7.05
C LEU A 85 8.19 0.21 -8.00
N GLU A 86 8.15 -0.05 -9.31
CA GLU A 86 8.70 0.83 -10.34
C GLU A 86 8.07 2.23 -10.27
N ARG A 87 6.74 2.33 -10.16
CA ARG A 87 6.04 3.62 -10.03
C ARG A 87 6.44 4.40 -8.78
N VAL A 88 6.82 3.72 -7.71
CA VAL A 88 7.32 4.37 -6.49
C VAL A 88 8.79 4.76 -6.64
N ALA A 89 9.62 3.91 -7.22
CA ALA A 89 11.06 4.11 -7.35
C ALA A 89 11.42 5.22 -8.36
N LEU A 90 10.70 5.31 -9.48
CA LEU A 90 10.97 6.29 -10.54
C LEU A 90 10.62 7.74 -10.16
N LEU A 91 9.93 7.97 -9.04
CA LEU A 91 9.64 9.31 -8.53
C LEU A 91 10.90 10.16 -8.30
N ASP A 92 12.04 9.53 -8.06
CA ASP A 92 13.31 10.22 -7.83
C ASP A 92 14.03 10.59 -9.13
N LEU A 93 13.66 9.97 -10.26
CA LEU A 93 14.30 10.18 -11.57
C LEU A 93 13.60 11.24 -12.45
N ASP A 94 12.32 11.53 -12.22
CA ASP A 94 11.60 12.61 -12.89
C ASP A 94 12.10 13.99 -12.40
N ARG A 95 13.23 14.45 -12.96
CA ARG A 95 13.87 15.76 -12.74
C ARG A 95 13.99 16.56 -14.03
#